data_AF-A0A2G3K858-F1
#
_entry.id   AF-A0A2G3K858-F1
#
_cell.length_a   1.000
_cell.length_b   1.000
_cell.length_c   1.000
_cell.angle_alpha   90.00
_cell.angle_beta   90.00
_cell.angle_gamma   90.00
#
_symmetry.space_group_name_H-M   'P 1'
#
loop_
_entity.id
_entity.type
_entity.pdbx_description
1 polymer ?
#
loop_
_entity_poly.entity_id
_entity_poly.type
_entity_poly.pdbx_seq_one_letter_code
_entity_poly.pdbx_strand_id
1 'polypeptide(L)'
;MLAAALATIAIVSQDQSALRAAPRESAPRQAVLWQGDSLEVRGQKGDYLQVYDHRRERAGYVRATQVRNQSLTPESAPELLSVVRFLRDMPGSEALGISYVATYLRAAPAAAINGEAFDALGTMAERLARRASANRANTANDMVAAHLEVAASYGVGMASFERNGQMQLCYNGDAHRRVLAMPATDNQKATAALALTREDCISPTLPPVERFALDNWRAEVLDRIETRDLPEVLKNRLRLRKASVWASLAYQRARRPEFAPAALQAAGSRALSELAAINKSELMETDEAAYNDAAIRVGASRWAAEPTLARNTAQAPTKLSIAVSPGQPGETCVHLVDAKHDQTKPLLTRCTFSVVWPASATTNAQGTALALAVQPLDTWREMWLFRQGQAGWDVQALPPALDNPNLGYVEFAGWVPGNTQMLTARETRVEDRYKRSFDLRRMDTLAVEKQADKPNNLSTFYRWQSPAWKGQTVSVR
;
A
#
# COMPACT_ATOMS: atom_id res chain seq x y z
N MET A 1 -47.66 -17.10 24.67
CA MET A 1 -46.51 -17.92 24.26
C MET A 1 -46.19 -17.65 22.79
N LEU A 2 -45.58 -16.50 22.50
CA LEU A 2 -45.10 -16.13 21.16
C LEU A 2 -43.71 -15.51 21.34
N ALA A 3 -42.76 -15.92 20.49
CA ALA A 3 -41.33 -15.57 20.44
C ALA A 3 -40.32 -16.52 21.13
N ALA A 4 -40.44 -17.85 20.95
CA ALA A 4 -39.40 -18.81 21.36
C ALA A 4 -38.90 -19.75 20.24
N ALA A 5 -39.22 -19.47 18.97
CA ALA A 5 -38.87 -20.33 17.84
C ALA A 5 -37.85 -19.64 16.92
N LEU A 6 -36.57 -19.68 17.34
CA LEU A 6 -35.35 -19.75 16.52
C LEU A 6 -34.12 -19.62 17.44
N ALA A 7 -34.08 -20.37 18.55
CA ALA A 7 -32.93 -20.37 19.46
C ALA A 7 -31.76 -21.24 18.94
N THR A 8 -31.90 -21.86 17.77
CA THR A 8 -30.89 -22.78 17.23
C THR A 8 -30.82 -22.68 15.72
N ILE A 9 -29.60 -22.68 15.18
CA ILE A 9 -29.30 -22.75 13.75
C ILE A 9 -28.34 -23.91 13.47
N ALA A 10 -28.28 -24.37 12.23
CA ALA A 10 -27.25 -25.29 11.76
C ALA A 10 -26.27 -24.56 10.84
N ILE A 11 -24.97 -24.62 11.15
CA ILE A 11 -23.91 -24.08 10.30
C ILE A 11 -23.30 -25.23 9.51
N VAL A 12 -23.25 -25.09 8.18
CA VAL A 12 -22.60 -26.06 7.31
C VAL A 12 -21.10 -26.05 7.55
N SER A 13 -20.52 -27.22 7.82
CA SER A 13 -19.11 -27.37 8.23
C SER A 13 -18.21 -27.96 7.14
N GLN A 14 -18.79 -28.36 6.01
CA GLN A 14 -18.09 -28.98 4.88
C GLN A 14 -18.55 -28.37 3.57
N ASP A 15 -17.60 -28.18 2.66
CA ASP A 15 -17.90 -27.72 1.30
C ASP A 15 -18.67 -28.77 0.51
N GLN A 16 -19.45 -28.28 -0.46
CA GLN A 16 -20.24 -29.11 -1.37
C GLN A 16 -21.26 -30.04 -0.70
N SER A 17 -21.78 -29.65 0.47
CA SER A 17 -22.84 -30.39 1.17
C SER A 17 -24.15 -30.36 0.38
N ALA A 18 -24.84 -31.49 0.26
CA ALA A 18 -26.07 -31.57 -0.55
C ALA A 18 -27.31 -31.23 0.27
N LEU A 19 -28.07 -30.22 -0.16
CA LEU A 19 -29.45 -30.02 0.30
C LEU A 19 -30.37 -30.90 -0.55
N ARG A 20 -31.07 -31.86 0.08
CA ARG A 20 -31.87 -32.89 -0.62
C ARG A 20 -33.36 -32.73 -0.37
N ALA A 21 -34.17 -33.14 -1.33
CA ALA A 21 -35.64 -33.09 -1.21
C ALA A 21 -36.22 -34.07 -0.18
N ALA A 22 -35.48 -35.11 0.21
CA ALA A 22 -35.89 -36.12 1.19
C ALA A 22 -34.67 -36.65 1.97
N PRO A 23 -34.86 -37.24 3.18
CA PRO A 23 -33.78 -37.69 4.06
C PRO A 23 -33.18 -39.03 3.62
N ARG A 24 -32.60 -39.08 2.41
CA ARG A 24 -31.90 -40.24 1.83
C ARG A 24 -30.93 -39.79 0.73
N GLU A 25 -29.84 -40.51 0.52
CA GLU A 25 -28.82 -40.14 -0.49
C GLU A 25 -29.32 -40.15 -1.93
N SER A 26 -30.22 -41.07 -2.25
CA SER A 26 -30.80 -41.16 -3.60
C SER A 26 -31.82 -40.06 -3.90
N ALA A 27 -32.17 -39.22 -2.91
CA ALA A 27 -33.09 -38.12 -3.13
C ALA A 27 -32.47 -37.04 -4.03
N PRO A 28 -33.26 -36.43 -4.93
CA PRO A 28 -32.79 -35.33 -5.77
C PRO A 28 -32.15 -34.21 -4.94
N ARG A 29 -30.98 -33.75 -5.40
CA ARG A 29 -30.29 -32.59 -4.83
C ARG A 29 -30.98 -31.31 -5.29
N GLN A 30 -31.42 -30.50 -4.35
CA GLN A 30 -32.08 -29.21 -4.60
C GLN A 30 -31.07 -28.07 -4.68
N ALA A 31 -30.01 -28.12 -3.87
CA ALA A 31 -28.93 -27.14 -3.87
C ALA A 31 -27.62 -27.75 -3.36
N VAL A 32 -26.52 -27.05 -3.61
CA VAL A 32 -25.20 -27.29 -3.02
C VAL A 32 -24.95 -26.21 -1.98
N LEU A 33 -24.59 -26.63 -0.78
CA LEU A 33 -24.25 -25.79 0.37
C LEU A 33 -22.74 -25.78 0.59
N TRP A 34 -22.23 -24.68 1.10
CA TRP A 34 -20.80 -24.47 1.34
C TRP A 34 -20.54 -24.19 2.80
N GLN A 35 -19.31 -24.38 3.26
CA GLN A 35 -18.98 -24.12 4.65
C GLN A 35 -19.33 -22.67 5.05
N GLY A 36 -19.97 -22.51 6.20
CA GLY A 36 -20.49 -21.23 6.67
C GLY A 36 -21.90 -20.87 6.17
N ASP A 37 -22.53 -21.63 5.27
CA ASP A 37 -23.98 -21.46 5.05
C ASP A 37 -24.74 -21.73 6.37
N SER A 38 -25.64 -20.82 6.75
CA SER A 38 -26.47 -20.93 7.95
C SER A 38 -27.90 -21.34 7.60
N LEU A 39 -28.42 -22.31 8.33
CA LEU A 39 -29.70 -22.95 8.08
C LEU A 39 -30.58 -22.88 9.32
N GLU A 40 -31.86 -22.58 9.14
CA GLU A 40 -32.86 -22.76 10.18
C GLU A 40 -33.17 -24.26 10.32
N VAL A 41 -33.10 -24.77 11.55
CA VAL A 41 -33.46 -26.17 11.85
C VAL A 41 -34.94 -26.25 12.14
N ARG A 42 -35.66 -27.08 11.37
CA ARG A 42 -37.12 -27.30 11.51
C ARG A 42 -37.49 -28.67 12.04
N GLY A 43 -36.56 -29.62 12.05
CA GLY A 43 -36.76 -30.96 12.59
C GLY A 43 -35.59 -31.90 12.30
N GLN A 44 -35.71 -33.13 12.75
CA GLN A 44 -34.72 -34.19 12.51
C GLN A 44 -35.44 -35.48 12.10
N LYS A 45 -34.89 -36.17 11.10
CA LYS A 45 -35.39 -37.47 10.63
C LYS A 45 -34.22 -38.40 10.33
N GLY A 46 -33.98 -39.36 11.22
CA GLY A 46 -32.80 -40.23 11.19
C GLY A 46 -31.51 -39.40 11.24
N ASP A 47 -30.60 -39.68 10.31
CA ASP A 47 -29.30 -38.99 10.19
C ASP A 47 -29.37 -37.65 9.43
N TYR A 48 -30.58 -37.14 9.17
CA TYR A 48 -30.79 -35.88 8.44
C TYR A 48 -31.50 -34.85 9.31
N LEU A 49 -31.08 -33.59 9.18
CA LEU A 49 -31.82 -32.44 9.67
C LEU A 49 -32.74 -31.91 8.57
N GLN A 50 -34.00 -31.67 8.91
CA GLN A 50 -34.91 -30.88 8.08
C GLN A 50 -34.62 -29.41 8.32
N VAL A 51 -34.30 -28.68 7.26
CA VAL A 51 -33.75 -27.34 7.33
C VAL A 51 -34.40 -26.39 6.32
N TYR A 52 -34.26 -25.10 6.58
CA TYR A 52 -34.58 -24.03 5.63
C TYR A 52 -33.36 -23.13 5.41
N ASP A 53 -32.91 -23.03 4.17
CA ASP A 53 -31.90 -22.08 3.73
C ASP A 53 -32.60 -20.76 3.36
N HIS A 54 -32.44 -19.75 4.23
CA HIS A 54 -33.01 -18.42 4.01
C HIS A 54 -32.38 -17.68 2.84
N ARG A 55 -31.10 -17.93 2.52
CA ARG A 55 -30.41 -17.25 1.43
C ARG A 55 -30.93 -17.68 0.07
N ARG A 56 -31.25 -18.96 -0.06
CA ARG A 56 -31.76 -19.56 -1.31
C ARG A 56 -33.27 -19.76 -1.32
N GLU A 57 -33.94 -19.43 -0.21
CA GLU A 57 -35.37 -19.65 0.02
C GLU A 57 -35.81 -21.09 -0.26
N ARG A 58 -35.03 -22.05 0.25
CA ARG A 58 -35.23 -23.49 -0.04
C ARG A 58 -35.26 -24.33 1.23
N ALA A 59 -36.33 -25.12 1.36
CA ALA A 59 -36.44 -26.17 2.36
C ALA A 59 -35.84 -27.48 1.84
N GLY A 60 -35.24 -28.27 2.71
CA GLY A 60 -34.73 -29.59 2.37
C GLY A 60 -34.17 -30.36 3.57
N TYR A 61 -33.37 -31.38 3.27
CA TYR A 61 -32.71 -32.24 4.23
C TYR A 61 -31.20 -32.22 3.99
N VAL A 62 -30.43 -32.10 5.06
CA VAL A 62 -28.96 -32.16 5.06
C VAL A 62 -28.50 -33.21 6.07
N ARG A 63 -27.38 -33.90 5.82
CA ARG A 63 -26.84 -34.86 6.79
C ARG A 63 -26.42 -34.14 8.06
N ALA A 64 -26.80 -34.69 9.20
CA ALA A 64 -26.43 -34.15 10.51
C ALA A 64 -24.91 -34.10 10.71
N THR A 65 -24.14 -35.00 10.07
CA THR A 65 -22.68 -35.03 10.12
C THR A 65 -21.98 -33.91 9.34
N GLN A 66 -22.71 -33.21 8.47
CA GLN A 66 -22.17 -32.14 7.62
C GLN A 66 -22.41 -30.74 8.20
N VAL A 67 -23.19 -30.64 9.28
CA VAL A 67 -23.56 -29.38 9.91
C VAL A 67 -23.28 -29.41 11.41
N ARG A 68 -23.19 -28.23 12.02
CA ARG A 68 -23.07 -28.06 13.46
C ARG A 68 -24.24 -27.24 13.97
N ASN A 69 -25.05 -27.81 14.84
CA ASN A 69 -26.11 -27.08 15.52
C ASN A 69 -25.49 -26.12 16.53
N GLN A 70 -25.95 -24.87 16.52
CA GLN A 70 -25.47 -23.80 17.39
C GLN A 70 -26.65 -23.11 18.04
N SER A 71 -26.55 -22.90 19.35
CA SER A 71 -27.51 -22.07 20.09
C SER A 71 -27.28 -20.59 19.78
N LEU A 72 -28.36 -19.81 19.78
CA LEU A 72 -28.32 -18.34 19.68
C LEU A 72 -28.60 -17.68 21.04
N THR A 73 -28.54 -18.44 22.13
CA THR A 73 -28.77 -17.90 23.48
C THR A 73 -27.50 -17.27 24.05
N PRO A 74 -27.60 -16.28 24.96
CA PRO A 74 -26.46 -15.61 25.57
C PRO A 74 -25.42 -16.55 26.20
N GLU A 75 -25.86 -17.67 26.79
CA GLU A 75 -25.00 -18.63 27.48
C GLU A 75 -24.02 -19.33 26.53
N SER A 76 -24.35 -19.41 25.24
CA SER A 76 -23.52 -20.05 24.21
C SER A 76 -22.43 -19.13 23.66
N ALA A 77 -22.51 -17.81 23.90
CA ALA A 77 -21.61 -16.83 23.30
C ALA A 77 -20.11 -17.09 23.60
N PRO A 78 -19.68 -17.46 24.83
CA PRO A 78 -18.27 -17.74 25.11
C PRO A 78 -17.71 -18.93 24.33
N GLU A 79 -18.52 -19.97 24.12
CA GLU A 79 -18.14 -21.15 23.33
C GLU A 79 -17.99 -20.78 21.85
N LEU A 80 -18.97 -20.03 21.30
CA LEU A 80 -18.91 -19.52 19.93
C LEU A 80 -17.67 -18.66 19.69
N LEU A 81 -17.32 -17.78 20.64
CA LEU A 81 -16.11 -16.96 20.54
C LEU A 81 -14.84 -17.81 20.56
N SER A 82 -14.82 -18.92 21.29
CA SER A 82 -13.69 -19.85 21.31
C SER A 82 -13.50 -20.53 19.94
N VAL A 83 -14.60 -20.89 19.27
CA VAL A 83 -14.56 -21.40 17.89
C VAL A 83 -14.09 -20.32 16.91
N VAL A 84 -14.53 -19.07 17.08
CA VAL A 84 -14.04 -17.93 16.27
C VAL A 84 -12.52 -17.77 16.40
N ARG A 85 -11.98 -17.83 17.62
CA ARG A 85 -10.53 -17.74 17.86
C ARG A 85 -9.76 -18.84 17.13
N PHE A 86 -10.28 -20.07 17.18
CA PHE A 86 -9.67 -21.19 16.46
C PHE A 86 -9.72 -21.00 14.93
N LEU A 87 -10.89 -20.68 14.38
CA LEU A 87 -11.08 -20.51 12.93
C LEU A 87 -10.35 -19.30 12.35
N ARG A 88 -10.14 -18.25 13.15
CA ARG A 88 -9.35 -17.07 12.78
C ARG A 88 -8.00 -17.48 12.18
N ASP A 89 -7.33 -18.47 12.78
CA ASP A 89 -5.98 -18.87 12.41
C ASP A 89 -5.93 -20.11 11.49
N MET A 90 -7.08 -20.51 10.93
CA MET A 90 -7.19 -21.61 9.96
C MET A 90 -7.39 -21.08 8.52
N PRO A 91 -6.34 -21.07 7.67
CA PRO A 91 -6.50 -20.84 6.24
C PRO A 91 -7.40 -21.92 5.62
N GLY A 92 -8.34 -21.53 4.77
CA GLY A 92 -9.32 -22.49 4.21
C GLY A 92 -10.73 -22.25 4.75
N SER A 93 -10.82 -21.92 6.03
CA SER A 93 -12.08 -21.92 6.80
C SER A 93 -12.67 -20.53 7.03
N GLU A 94 -12.33 -19.54 6.20
CA GLU A 94 -12.71 -18.14 6.40
C GLU A 94 -14.23 -17.96 6.34
N ALA A 95 -14.91 -18.58 5.37
CA ALA A 95 -16.37 -18.51 5.25
C ALA A 95 -17.07 -19.13 6.47
N LEU A 96 -16.57 -20.26 6.95
CA LEU A 96 -17.03 -20.91 8.18
C LEU A 96 -16.83 -19.99 9.40
N GLY A 97 -15.64 -19.43 9.56
CA GLY A 97 -15.32 -18.53 10.66
C GLY A 97 -16.14 -17.24 10.65
N ILE A 98 -16.40 -16.67 9.47
CA ILE A 98 -17.29 -15.51 9.30
C ILE A 98 -18.71 -15.84 9.78
N SER A 99 -19.23 -17.02 9.44
CA SER A 99 -20.53 -17.50 9.94
C SER A 99 -20.54 -17.63 11.47
N TYR A 100 -19.46 -18.15 12.07
CA TYR A 100 -19.35 -18.26 13.53
C TYR A 100 -19.26 -16.88 14.20
N VAL A 101 -18.61 -15.90 13.58
CA VAL A 101 -18.64 -14.50 14.07
C VAL A 101 -20.07 -13.96 14.03
N ALA A 102 -20.80 -14.13 12.92
CA ALA A 102 -22.18 -13.68 12.82
C ALA A 102 -23.08 -14.36 13.86
N THR A 103 -22.85 -15.64 14.12
CA THR A 103 -23.56 -16.42 15.15
C THR A 103 -23.25 -15.90 16.55
N TYR A 104 -21.97 -15.65 16.87
CA TYR A 104 -21.55 -15.02 18.11
C TYR A 104 -22.22 -13.66 18.32
N LEU A 105 -22.23 -12.80 17.29
CA LEU A 105 -22.83 -11.46 17.38
C LEU A 105 -24.34 -11.49 17.58
N ARG A 106 -25.03 -12.56 17.13
CA ARG A 106 -26.46 -12.78 17.39
C ARG A 106 -26.73 -13.28 18.81
N ALA A 107 -25.82 -14.10 19.36
CA ALA A 107 -25.97 -14.70 20.68
C ALA A 107 -25.50 -13.78 21.82
N ALA A 108 -24.41 -13.05 21.61
CA ALA A 108 -23.74 -12.29 22.65
C ALA A 108 -24.58 -11.09 23.14
N PRO A 109 -24.67 -10.86 24.46
CA PRO A 109 -25.20 -9.61 24.99
C PRO A 109 -24.39 -8.41 24.48
N ALA A 110 -25.06 -7.28 24.20
CA ALA A 110 -24.42 -6.09 23.65
C ALA A 110 -23.20 -5.60 24.46
N ALA A 111 -23.25 -5.69 25.79
CA ALA A 111 -22.16 -5.31 26.69
C ALA A 111 -20.91 -6.22 26.58
N ALA A 112 -21.06 -7.43 26.06
CA ALA A 112 -19.96 -8.38 25.86
C ALA A 112 -19.29 -8.25 24.47
N ILE A 113 -19.90 -7.51 23.54
CA ILE A 113 -19.36 -7.33 22.20
C ILE A 113 -18.26 -6.26 22.23
N ASN A 114 -17.03 -6.69 21.98
CA ASN A 114 -15.85 -5.83 21.89
C ASN A 114 -15.17 -5.99 20.50
N GLY A 115 -14.00 -5.39 20.33
CA GLY A 115 -13.28 -5.43 19.06
C GLY A 115 -12.75 -6.82 18.65
N GLU A 116 -12.72 -7.81 19.54
CA GLU A 116 -12.10 -9.12 19.25
C GLU A 116 -12.80 -9.88 18.13
N ALA A 117 -14.12 -9.97 18.16
CA ALA A 117 -14.88 -10.66 17.11
C ALA A 117 -14.73 -9.96 15.75
N PHE A 118 -14.62 -8.62 15.74
CA PHE A 118 -14.40 -7.84 14.53
C PHE A 118 -12.96 -7.94 14.00
N ASP A 119 -11.97 -8.07 14.88
CA ASP A 119 -10.58 -8.35 14.50
C ASP A 119 -10.45 -9.71 13.81
N ALA A 120 -11.10 -10.74 14.35
CA ALA A 120 -11.18 -12.06 13.72
C ALA A 120 -11.90 -12.01 12.36
N LEU A 121 -13.06 -11.35 12.29
CA LEU A 121 -13.82 -11.16 11.05
C LEU A 121 -12.98 -10.47 9.97
N GLY A 122 -12.34 -9.34 10.31
CA GLY A 122 -11.49 -8.60 9.39
C GLY A 122 -10.31 -9.44 8.91
N THR A 123 -9.63 -10.14 9.82
CA THR A 123 -8.51 -11.04 9.47
C THR A 123 -8.92 -12.12 8.46
N MET A 124 -10.07 -12.77 8.69
CA MET A 124 -10.59 -13.79 7.78
C MET A 124 -11.04 -13.20 6.45
N ALA A 125 -11.70 -12.05 6.45
CA ALA A 125 -12.12 -11.35 5.23
C ALA A 125 -10.91 -10.93 4.36
N GLU A 126 -9.86 -10.38 4.98
CA GLU A 126 -8.61 -10.01 4.30
C GLU A 126 -7.88 -11.23 3.72
N ARG A 127 -7.87 -12.35 4.45
CA ARG A 127 -7.29 -13.60 3.94
C ARG A 127 -8.10 -14.15 2.77
N LEU A 128 -9.43 -14.14 2.86
CA LEU A 128 -10.32 -14.55 1.78
C LEU A 128 -10.11 -13.70 0.51
N ALA A 129 -10.03 -12.37 0.66
CA ALA A 129 -9.75 -11.44 -0.44
C ALA A 129 -8.39 -11.69 -1.09
N ARG A 130 -7.34 -11.94 -0.29
CA ARG A 130 -6.00 -12.27 -0.81
C ARG A 130 -5.98 -13.58 -1.59
N ARG A 131 -6.64 -14.63 -1.12
CA ARG A 131 -6.75 -15.89 -1.87
C ARG A 131 -7.50 -15.71 -3.18
N ALA A 132 -8.58 -14.93 -3.17
CA ALA A 132 -9.34 -14.63 -4.38
C ALA A 132 -8.50 -13.87 -5.42
N SER A 133 -7.62 -12.97 -4.95
CA SER A 133 -6.71 -12.21 -5.82
C SER A 133 -5.53 -13.05 -6.35
N ALA A 134 -5.07 -14.04 -5.57
CA ALA A 134 -3.93 -14.88 -5.94
C ALA A 134 -4.28 -16.01 -6.92
N ASN A 135 -5.54 -16.46 -6.96
CA ASN A 135 -5.93 -17.65 -7.71
C ASN A 135 -6.12 -17.37 -9.20
N ARG A 136 -5.29 -18.02 -10.03
CA ARG A 136 -5.30 -17.94 -11.51
C ARG A 136 -5.92 -19.18 -12.20
N ALA A 137 -6.49 -20.15 -11.47
CA ALA A 137 -6.85 -21.48 -12.00
C ALA A 137 -8.31 -21.93 -11.76
N ASN A 138 -8.93 -22.55 -12.77
CA ASN A 138 -10.38 -22.70 -12.93
C ASN A 138 -11.15 -23.52 -11.86
N THR A 139 -10.60 -24.56 -11.23
CA THR A 139 -11.35 -25.37 -10.23
C THR A 139 -11.24 -24.86 -8.80
N ALA A 140 -10.12 -24.23 -8.44
CA ALA A 140 -9.97 -23.50 -7.17
C ALA A 140 -10.83 -22.22 -7.15
N ASN A 141 -11.24 -21.73 -8.33
CA ASN A 141 -12.07 -20.55 -8.48
C ASN A 141 -13.51 -20.78 -7.96
N ASP A 142 -14.13 -21.94 -8.22
CA ASP A 142 -15.52 -22.19 -7.81
C ASP A 142 -15.70 -22.20 -6.28
N MET A 143 -14.76 -22.83 -5.55
CA MET A 143 -14.80 -22.87 -4.09
C MET A 143 -14.57 -21.48 -3.48
N VAL A 144 -13.57 -20.73 -3.98
CA VAL A 144 -13.30 -19.38 -3.44
C VAL A 144 -14.44 -18.42 -3.79
N ALA A 145 -15.03 -18.53 -4.98
CA ALA A 145 -16.23 -17.78 -5.35
C ALA A 145 -17.40 -18.10 -4.41
N ALA A 146 -17.65 -19.38 -4.12
CA ALA A 146 -18.68 -19.78 -3.17
C ALA A 146 -18.42 -19.25 -1.75
N HIS A 147 -17.16 -19.27 -1.28
CA HIS A 147 -16.78 -18.69 0.01
C HIS A 147 -17.01 -17.17 0.05
N LEU A 148 -16.77 -16.46 -1.06
CA LEU A 148 -17.07 -15.04 -1.19
C LEU A 148 -18.57 -14.77 -1.13
N GLU A 149 -19.41 -15.60 -1.78
CA GLU A 149 -20.87 -15.49 -1.68
C GLU A 149 -21.37 -15.72 -0.25
N VAL A 150 -20.85 -16.73 0.44
CA VAL A 150 -21.17 -16.99 1.85
C VAL A 150 -20.80 -15.78 2.70
N ALA A 151 -19.59 -15.25 2.57
CA ALA A 151 -19.14 -14.07 3.29
C ALA A 151 -20.01 -12.83 3.00
N ALA A 152 -20.36 -12.60 1.73
CA ALA A 152 -21.22 -11.50 1.30
C ALA A 152 -22.62 -11.58 1.93
N SER A 153 -23.16 -12.80 2.12
CA SER A 153 -24.45 -13.00 2.81
C SER A 153 -24.45 -12.56 4.27
N TYR A 154 -23.27 -12.48 4.90
CA TYR A 154 -23.06 -11.91 6.23
C TYR A 154 -22.68 -10.42 6.22
N GLY A 155 -22.74 -9.76 5.07
CA GLY A 155 -22.43 -8.34 4.92
C GLY A 155 -20.93 -8.03 4.78
N VAL A 156 -20.09 -9.03 4.48
CA VAL A 156 -18.66 -8.81 4.19
C VAL A 156 -18.51 -8.29 2.76
N GLY A 157 -18.34 -6.98 2.60
CA GLY A 157 -18.19 -6.33 1.31
C GLY A 157 -16.76 -6.39 0.77
N MET A 158 -16.63 -6.70 -0.52
CA MET A 158 -15.36 -6.67 -1.24
C MET A 158 -15.38 -5.60 -2.34
N ALA A 159 -14.26 -4.92 -2.53
CA ALA A 159 -14.01 -4.02 -3.66
C ALA A 159 -13.04 -4.72 -4.64
N SER A 160 -13.34 -4.64 -5.93
CA SER A 160 -12.51 -5.20 -7.00
C SER A 160 -12.04 -4.13 -7.96
N PHE A 161 -10.77 -4.15 -8.35
CA PHE A 161 -10.25 -3.28 -9.39
C PHE A 161 -9.13 -4.00 -10.16
N GLU A 162 -8.94 -3.61 -11.42
CA GLU A 162 -7.86 -4.15 -12.26
C GLU A 162 -6.53 -3.44 -11.91
N ARG A 163 -5.48 -4.22 -11.73
CA ARG A 163 -4.12 -3.74 -11.47
C ARG A 163 -3.12 -4.64 -12.20
N ASN A 164 -2.30 -4.05 -13.06
CA ASN A 164 -1.31 -4.78 -13.88
C ASN A 164 -1.93 -5.96 -14.67
N GLY A 165 -3.14 -5.79 -15.21
CA GLY A 165 -3.86 -6.84 -15.95
C GLY A 165 -4.42 -7.96 -15.06
N GLN A 166 -4.46 -7.77 -13.74
CA GLN A 166 -4.99 -8.74 -12.78
C GLN A 166 -6.11 -8.11 -11.94
N MET A 167 -7.15 -8.88 -11.66
CA MET A 167 -8.19 -8.45 -10.74
C MET A 167 -7.69 -8.56 -9.30
N GLN A 168 -7.59 -7.42 -8.62
CA GLN A 168 -7.30 -7.36 -7.19
C GLN A 168 -8.63 -7.24 -6.43
N LEU A 169 -8.85 -8.14 -5.49
CA LEU A 169 -9.97 -8.07 -4.55
C LEU A 169 -9.46 -7.60 -3.18
N CYS A 170 -10.18 -6.66 -2.60
CA CYS A 170 -9.86 -6.07 -1.30
C CYS A 170 -11.10 -6.02 -0.42
N TYR A 171 -10.94 -6.37 0.85
CA TYR A 171 -12.01 -6.22 1.82
C TYR A 171 -12.26 -4.72 2.08
N ASN A 172 -13.53 -4.34 2.28
CA ASN A 172 -13.91 -2.94 2.49
C ASN A 172 -13.44 -2.37 3.85
N GLY A 173 -13.04 -3.24 4.78
CA GLY A 173 -12.46 -2.89 6.07
C GLY A 173 -13.47 -2.57 7.18
N ASP A 174 -14.77 -2.80 7.00
CA ASP A 174 -15.79 -2.37 7.98
C ASP A 174 -15.57 -2.96 9.38
N ALA A 175 -15.20 -4.24 9.45
CA ALA A 175 -14.85 -4.87 10.73
C ALA A 175 -13.61 -4.21 11.37
N HIS A 176 -12.58 -3.88 10.59
CA HIS A 176 -11.40 -3.17 11.10
C HIS A 176 -11.74 -1.76 11.60
N ARG A 177 -12.66 -1.04 10.96
CA ARG A 177 -13.15 0.26 11.49
C ARG A 177 -13.83 0.09 12.84
N ARG A 178 -14.59 -0.99 13.04
CA ARG A 178 -15.19 -1.32 14.36
C ARG A 178 -14.13 -1.65 15.41
N VAL A 179 -13.06 -2.36 15.05
CA VAL A 179 -11.92 -2.60 15.97
C VAL A 179 -11.34 -1.28 16.48
N LEU A 180 -11.18 -0.28 15.61
CA LEU A 180 -10.66 1.04 16.01
C LEU A 180 -11.65 1.85 16.87
N ALA A 181 -12.96 1.60 16.74
CA ALA A 181 -14.01 2.34 17.45
C ALA A 181 -14.46 1.69 18.77
N MET A 182 -14.08 0.43 19.03
CA MET A 182 -14.52 -0.35 20.19
C MET A 182 -13.34 -0.65 21.14
N PRO A 183 -13.62 -1.12 22.38
CA PRO A 183 -12.57 -1.66 23.24
C PRO A 183 -11.86 -2.82 22.54
N ALA A 184 -10.56 -2.66 22.30
CA ALA A 184 -9.69 -3.63 21.63
C ALA A 184 -8.26 -3.42 22.15
N THR A 185 -7.46 -4.49 22.10
CA THR A 185 -6.03 -4.42 22.44
C THR A 185 -5.26 -3.57 21.42
N ASP A 186 -4.12 -3.03 21.81
CA ASP A 186 -3.29 -2.22 20.89
C ASP A 186 -2.80 -3.05 19.70
N ASN A 187 -2.51 -4.34 19.90
CA ASN A 187 -2.17 -5.26 18.81
C ASN A 187 -3.28 -5.39 17.77
N GLN A 188 -4.54 -5.49 18.21
CA GLN A 188 -5.70 -5.56 17.31
C GLN A 188 -5.89 -4.25 16.56
N LYS A 189 -5.79 -3.11 17.25
CA LYS A 189 -5.89 -1.79 16.61
C LYS A 189 -4.79 -1.55 15.59
N ALA A 190 -3.55 -1.91 15.91
CA ALA A 190 -2.43 -1.82 14.98
C ALA A 190 -2.63 -2.70 13.73
N THR A 191 -3.08 -3.94 13.90
CA THR A 191 -3.39 -4.85 12.79
C THR A 191 -4.53 -4.31 11.92
N ALA A 192 -5.58 -3.78 12.55
CA ALA A 192 -6.71 -3.16 11.86
C ALA A 192 -6.29 -1.91 11.05
N ALA A 193 -5.44 -1.05 11.62
CA ALA A 193 -4.89 0.11 10.92
C ALA A 193 -4.02 -0.28 9.72
N LEU A 194 -3.19 -1.32 9.86
CA LEU A 194 -2.39 -1.84 8.75
C LEU A 194 -3.24 -2.43 7.63
N ALA A 195 -4.34 -3.12 7.96
CA ALA A 195 -5.29 -3.64 6.98
C ALA A 195 -6.01 -2.49 6.24
N LEU A 196 -6.54 -1.52 6.99
CA LEU A 196 -7.30 -0.38 6.45
C LEU A 196 -6.49 0.55 5.53
N THR A 197 -5.17 0.59 5.71
CA THR A 197 -4.30 1.53 4.98
C THR A 197 -3.51 0.87 3.85
N ARG A 198 -3.88 -0.35 3.44
CA ARG A 198 -3.18 -1.15 2.41
C ARG A 198 -3.02 -0.38 1.09
N GLU A 199 -1.78 -0.26 0.61
CA GLU A 199 -1.46 0.43 -0.65
C GLU A 199 -1.87 -0.39 -1.89
N ASP A 200 -1.81 -1.71 -1.77
CA ASP A 200 -2.28 -2.62 -2.80
C ASP A 200 -3.81 -2.59 -2.96
N CYS A 201 -4.53 -2.08 -1.95
CA CYS A 201 -5.98 -1.90 -1.91
C CYS A 201 -6.50 -0.50 -2.26
N ILE A 202 -5.67 0.34 -2.87
CA ILE A 202 -6.09 1.64 -3.41
C ILE A 202 -6.35 1.49 -4.90
N SER A 203 -7.52 1.96 -5.35
CA SER A 203 -7.86 1.96 -6.77
C SER A 203 -6.83 2.75 -7.58
N PRO A 204 -6.27 2.19 -8.68
CA PRO A 204 -5.33 2.92 -9.53
C PRO A 204 -6.01 4.07 -10.31
N THR A 205 -7.34 4.06 -10.42
CA THR A 205 -8.12 5.10 -11.10
C THR A 205 -8.57 6.23 -10.17
N LEU A 206 -8.16 6.21 -8.89
CA LEU A 206 -8.58 7.20 -7.91
C LEU A 206 -8.11 8.62 -8.32
N PRO A 207 -9.03 9.60 -8.43
CA PRO A 207 -8.65 10.96 -8.82
C PRO A 207 -7.65 11.60 -7.84
N PRO A 208 -6.77 12.51 -8.28
CA PRO A 208 -5.73 13.10 -7.42
C PRO A 208 -6.23 13.81 -6.15
N VAL A 209 -7.45 14.36 -6.18
CA VAL A 209 -8.07 15.02 -5.02
C VAL A 209 -8.53 13.97 -3.99
N GLU A 210 -9.23 12.94 -4.44
CA GLU A 210 -9.68 11.83 -3.60
C GLU A 210 -8.49 11.04 -3.04
N ARG A 211 -7.45 10.82 -3.85
CA ARG A 211 -6.21 10.18 -3.41
C ARG A 211 -5.54 10.96 -2.27
N PHE A 212 -5.52 12.28 -2.35
CA PHE A 212 -4.98 13.12 -1.28
C PHE A 212 -5.83 13.06 -0.01
N ALA A 213 -7.16 13.09 -0.13
CA ALA A 213 -8.04 12.93 1.03
C ALA A 213 -7.83 11.56 1.70
N LEU A 214 -7.73 10.49 0.90
CA LEU A 214 -7.45 9.14 1.38
C LEU A 214 -6.10 9.05 2.08
N ASP A 215 -5.03 9.60 1.51
CA ASP A 215 -3.69 9.55 2.12
C ASP A 215 -3.61 10.34 3.44
N ASN A 216 -4.33 11.47 3.57
CA ASN A 216 -4.44 12.16 4.86
C ASN A 216 -5.19 11.29 5.89
N TRP A 217 -6.32 10.69 5.51
CA TRP A 217 -7.04 9.76 6.39
C TRP A 217 -6.18 8.57 6.81
N ARG A 218 -5.39 7.99 5.88
CA ARG A 218 -4.45 6.90 6.19
C ARG A 218 -3.41 7.34 7.21
N ALA A 219 -2.83 8.53 7.05
CA ALA A 219 -1.87 9.08 8.02
C ALA A 219 -2.50 9.23 9.40
N GLU A 220 -3.71 9.82 9.48
CA GLU A 220 -4.44 9.98 10.74
C GLU A 220 -4.74 8.64 11.43
N VAL A 221 -5.20 7.63 10.67
CA VAL A 221 -5.47 6.29 11.22
C VAL A 221 -4.21 5.69 11.83
N LEU A 222 -3.06 5.81 11.14
CA LEU A 222 -1.79 5.26 11.61
C LEU A 222 -1.22 6.04 12.81
N ASP A 223 -1.45 7.34 12.89
CA ASP A 223 -0.95 8.19 13.97
C ASP A 223 -1.73 8.06 15.28
N ARG A 224 -2.98 7.57 15.23
CA ARG A 224 -3.79 7.29 16.41
C ARG A 224 -3.45 5.97 17.10
N ILE A 225 -2.58 5.14 16.52
CA ILE A 225 -2.21 3.84 17.09
C ILE A 225 -1.18 4.02 18.20
N GLU A 226 -1.51 3.53 19.40
CA GLU A 226 -0.56 3.42 20.50
C GLU A 226 0.50 2.36 20.14
N THR A 227 1.77 2.73 20.26
CA THR A 227 2.89 1.89 19.81
C THR A 227 3.78 1.45 20.94
N ARG A 228 3.71 2.04 22.14
CA ARG A 228 4.67 1.82 23.24
C ARG A 228 4.89 0.34 23.52
N ASP A 229 3.79 -0.38 23.73
CA ASP A 229 3.77 -1.75 24.22
C ASP A 229 3.59 -2.80 23.09
N LEU A 230 3.67 -2.37 21.83
CA LEU A 230 3.59 -3.27 20.67
C LEU A 230 4.88 -4.08 20.46
N PRO A 231 4.77 -5.31 19.91
CA PRO A 231 5.92 -6.07 19.40
C PRO A 231 6.69 -5.29 18.33
N GLU A 232 8.01 -5.45 18.30
CA GLU A 232 8.87 -4.67 17.37
C GLU A 232 8.56 -4.94 15.90
N VAL A 233 8.20 -6.17 15.54
CA VAL A 233 7.74 -6.52 14.18
C VAL A 233 6.53 -5.66 13.77
N LEU A 234 5.58 -5.42 14.69
CA LEU A 234 4.39 -4.63 14.39
C LEU A 234 4.72 -3.13 14.33
N LYS A 235 5.62 -2.65 15.20
CA LYS A 235 6.18 -1.29 15.12
C LYS A 235 6.84 -1.05 13.75
N ASN A 236 7.69 -1.97 13.30
CA ASN A 236 8.33 -1.91 11.99
C ASN A 236 7.30 -1.82 10.85
N ARG A 237 6.27 -2.66 10.85
CA ARG A 237 5.20 -2.63 9.83
C ARG A 237 4.43 -1.30 9.83
N LEU A 238 4.15 -0.73 10.99
CA LEU A 238 3.54 0.59 11.11
C LEU A 238 4.46 1.68 10.56
N ARG A 239 5.75 1.68 10.93
CA ARG A 239 6.75 2.63 10.42
C ARG A 239 6.88 2.56 8.89
N LEU A 240 6.95 1.34 8.33
CA LEU A 240 6.97 1.11 6.89
C LEU A 240 5.77 1.73 6.18
N ARG A 241 4.57 1.51 6.74
CA ARG A 241 3.33 2.07 6.19
C ARG A 241 3.31 3.60 6.32
N LYS A 242 3.70 4.15 7.48
CA LYS A 242 3.79 5.60 7.70
C LYS A 242 4.79 6.25 6.74
N ALA A 243 5.98 5.68 6.59
CA ALA A 243 7.01 6.16 5.67
C ALA A 243 6.46 6.29 4.23
N SER A 244 5.75 5.25 3.76
CA SER A 244 5.13 5.24 2.42
C SER A 244 4.04 6.31 2.27
N VAL A 245 3.12 6.41 3.24
CA VAL A 245 2.00 7.38 3.21
C VAL A 245 2.52 8.82 3.25
N TRP A 246 3.46 9.11 4.15
CA TRP A 246 4.04 10.44 4.27
C TRP A 246 4.87 10.84 3.04
N ALA A 247 5.51 9.89 2.35
CA ALA A 247 6.18 10.16 1.07
C ALA A 247 5.19 10.55 -0.04
N SER A 248 4.03 9.89 -0.13
CA SER A 248 2.95 10.28 -1.06
C SER A 248 2.34 11.64 -0.70
N LEU A 249 2.12 11.91 0.59
CA LEU A 249 1.65 13.23 1.06
C LEU A 249 2.64 14.35 0.76
N ALA A 250 3.95 14.10 0.90
CA ALA A 250 4.99 15.07 0.56
C ALA A 250 4.92 15.47 -0.92
N TYR A 251 4.81 14.49 -1.82
CA TYR A 251 4.61 14.74 -3.26
C TYR A 251 3.32 15.52 -3.53
N GLN A 252 2.21 15.10 -2.92
CA GLN A 252 0.89 15.69 -3.12
C GLN A 252 0.79 17.13 -2.59
N ARG A 253 1.48 17.46 -1.49
CA ARG A 253 1.58 18.82 -0.94
C ARG A 253 2.47 19.70 -1.82
N ALA A 254 3.54 19.17 -2.40
CA ALA A 254 4.41 19.92 -3.30
C ALA A 254 3.70 20.40 -4.59
N ARG A 255 2.64 19.70 -5.01
CA ARG A 255 1.82 20.08 -6.18
C ARG A 255 0.78 21.17 -5.90
N ARG A 256 0.67 21.60 -4.65
CA ARG A 256 -0.46 22.40 -4.15
C ARG A 256 0.06 23.70 -3.54
N PRO A 257 -0.14 24.85 -4.19
CA PRO A 257 0.41 26.12 -3.74
C PRO A 257 -0.17 26.60 -2.40
N GLU A 258 -1.31 26.06 -1.96
CA GLU A 258 -1.93 26.37 -0.68
C GLU A 258 -1.15 25.86 0.54
N PHE A 259 -0.22 24.90 0.35
CA PHE A 259 0.62 24.42 1.45
C PHE A 259 1.84 25.32 1.63
N ALA A 260 1.98 25.86 2.83
CA ALA A 260 3.19 26.57 3.23
C ALA A 260 4.43 25.64 3.13
N PRO A 261 5.62 26.17 2.80
CA PRO A 261 6.83 25.38 2.69
C PRO A 261 7.14 24.50 3.92
N ALA A 262 6.83 24.98 5.12
CA ALA A 262 7.01 24.22 6.35
C ALA A 262 6.15 22.94 6.41
N ALA A 263 4.92 22.96 5.87
CA ALA A 263 4.03 21.80 5.86
C ALA A 263 4.48 20.72 4.86
N LEU A 264 5.10 21.14 3.75
CA LEU A 264 5.79 20.26 2.81
C LEU A 264 7.02 19.62 3.46
N GLN A 265 7.87 20.44 4.09
CA GLN A 265 9.08 19.99 4.77
C GLN A 265 8.78 18.99 5.89
N ALA A 266 7.75 19.25 6.67
CA ALA A 266 7.28 18.34 7.73
C ALA A 266 6.89 16.96 7.16
N ALA A 267 6.17 16.91 6.03
CA ALA A 267 5.79 15.63 5.41
C ALA A 267 7.00 14.83 4.93
N GLY A 268 7.93 15.47 4.23
CA GLY A 268 9.17 14.82 3.77
C GLY A 268 10.04 14.33 4.93
N SER A 269 10.19 15.17 5.96
CA SER A 269 10.96 14.84 7.16
C SER A 269 10.34 13.68 7.92
N ARG A 270 8.99 13.65 8.01
CA ARG A 270 8.29 12.53 8.65
C ARG A 270 8.53 11.22 7.91
N ALA A 271 8.42 11.22 6.58
CA ALA A 271 8.68 10.04 5.76
C ALA A 271 10.09 9.47 5.98
N LEU A 272 11.10 10.33 6.01
CA LEU A 272 12.49 9.95 6.30
C LEU A 272 12.68 9.43 7.72
N SER A 273 12.07 10.09 8.71
CA SER A 273 12.19 9.69 10.13
C SER A 273 11.58 8.32 10.40
N GLU A 274 10.43 8.02 9.80
CA GLU A 274 9.75 6.74 9.97
C GLU A 274 10.57 5.60 9.35
N LEU A 275 11.12 5.81 8.14
CA LEU A 275 11.99 4.83 7.50
C LEU A 275 13.29 4.63 8.30
N ALA A 276 13.91 5.70 8.80
CA ALA A 276 15.15 5.64 9.55
C ALA A 276 15.01 4.93 10.90
N ALA A 277 13.81 4.97 11.49
CA ALA A 277 13.54 4.39 12.79
C ALA A 277 13.12 2.91 12.73
N ILE A 278 13.15 2.27 11.55
CA ILE A 278 12.92 0.83 11.39
C ILE A 278 14.09 0.07 12.01
N ASN A 279 13.78 -0.84 12.93
CA ASN A 279 14.78 -1.75 13.47
C ASN A 279 15.05 -2.88 12.46
N LYS A 280 16.15 -2.77 11.73
CA LYS A 280 16.56 -3.75 10.71
C LYS A 280 16.85 -5.16 11.28
N SER A 281 17.20 -5.28 12.57
CA SER A 281 17.42 -6.59 13.20
C SER A 281 16.12 -7.37 13.45
N GLU A 282 15.00 -6.66 13.48
CA GLU A 282 13.64 -7.20 13.70
C GLU A 282 12.80 -7.09 12.41
N LEU A 283 13.45 -6.93 11.25
CA LEU A 283 12.78 -6.90 9.96
C LEU A 283 12.62 -8.34 9.46
N MET A 284 11.37 -8.79 9.36
CA MET A 284 11.05 -10.14 8.89
C MET A 284 11.26 -10.25 7.38
N GLU A 285 11.64 -11.42 6.89
CA GLU A 285 11.76 -11.71 5.45
C GLU A 285 10.44 -11.40 4.71
N THR A 286 9.30 -11.69 5.33
CA THR A 286 7.97 -11.37 4.78
C THR A 286 7.72 -9.88 4.58
N ASP A 287 8.50 -9.01 5.24
CA ASP A 287 8.37 -7.56 5.21
C ASP A 287 9.36 -6.91 4.23
N GLU A 288 10.24 -7.69 3.58
CA GLU A 288 11.29 -7.17 2.68
C GLU A 288 10.70 -6.39 1.50
N ALA A 289 9.66 -6.91 0.86
CA ALA A 289 9.00 -6.22 -0.25
C ALA A 289 8.39 -4.88 0.21
N ALA A 290 7.76 -4.85 1.40
CA ALA A 290 7.22 -3.63 1.97
C ALA A 290 8.31 -2.63 2.35
N TYR A 291 9.46 -3.11 2.82
CA TYR A 291 10.65 -2.29 3.08
C TYR A 291 11.18 -1.65 1.81
N ASN A 292 11.40 -2.43 0.75
CA ASN A 292 11.88 -1.90 -0.52
C ASN A 292 10.87 -0.92 -1.13
N ASP A 293 9.57 -1.21 -1.08
CA ASP A 293 8.53 -0.28 -1.55
C ASP A 293 8.57 1.06 -0.79
N ALA A 294 8.66 1.01 0.54
CA ALA A 294 8.74 2.20 1.37
C ALA A 294 10.03 2.99 1.11
N ALA A 295 11.18 2.32 1.03
CA ALA A 295 12.47 2.94 0.75
C ALA A 295 12.47 3.68 -0.59
N ILE A 296 11.92 3.07 -1.64
CA ILE A 296 11.85 3.70 -2.97
C ILE A 296 10.92 4.91 -2.96
N ARG A 297 9.74 4.83 -2.31
CA ARG A 297 8.80 5.96 -2.18
C ARG A 297 9.42 7.13 -1.44
N VAL A 298 10.04 6.85 -0.29
CA VAL A 298 10.74 7.87 0.50
C VAL A 298 11.90 8.46 -0.31
N GLY A 299 12.67 7.63 -0.99
CA GLY A 299 13.77 8.05 -1.84
C GLY A 299 13.31 8.97 -2.97
N ALA A 300 12.17 8.69 -3.60
CA ALA A 300 11.56 9.55 -4.62
C ALA A 300 11.19 10.94 -4.05
N SER A 301 10.50 10.99 -2.90
CA SER A 301 10.05 12.27 -2.32
C SER A 301 11.03 12.94 -1.36
N ARG A 302 12.25 12.40 -1.15
CA ARG A 302 13.17 12.86 -0.08
C ARG A 302 13.50 14.35 -0.10
N TRP A 303 13.57 14.95 -1.29
CA TRP A 303 13.89 16.37 -1.45
C TRP A 303 12.82 17.30 -0.87
N ALA A 304 11.62 16.79 -0.59
CA ALA A 304 10.60 17.52 0.15
C ALA A 304 11.06 17.90 1.56
N ALA A 305 11.98 17.14 2.18
CA ALA A 305 12.49 17.42 3.53
C ALA A 305 13.55 18.52 3.57
N GLU A 306 14.13 18.86 2.41
CA GLU A 306 15.09 19.95 2.34
C GLU A 306 14.36 21.31 2.42
N PRO A 307 14.96 22.32 3.07
CA PRO A 307 14.41 23.66 3.04
C PRO A 307 14.23 24.11 1.59
N THR A 308 13.03 24.59 1.26
CA THR A 308 12.85 25.32 0.00
C THR A 308 13.72 26.55 0.06
N LEU A 309 14.83 26.55 -0.68
CA LEU A 309 15.61 27.75 -0.90
C LEU A 309 14.72 28.72 -1.66
N ALA A 310 13.99 29.57 -0.94
CA ALA A 310 13.47 30.81 -1.48
C ALA A 310 14.70 31.63 -1.87
N ARG A 311 15.22 31.41 -3.07
CA ARG A 311 16.12 32.39 -3.65
C ARG A 311 15.26 33.62 -3.84
N ASN A 312 15.50 34.61 -2.99
CA ASN A 312 15.09 35.97 -3.25
C ASN A 312 15.48 36.27 -4.70
N THR A 313 14.48 36.39 -5.57
CA THR A 313 14.62 36.64 -7.01
C THR A 313 15.35 37.95 -7.32
N ALA A 314 15.67 38.73 -6.30
CA ALA A 314 16.40 39.99 -6.39
C ALA A 314 17.95 39.85 -6.46
N GLN A 315 18.55 38.71 -6.14
CA GLN A 315 20.00 38.53 -6.22
C GLN A 315 20.38 37.51 -7.30
N ALA A 316 21.10 37.98 -8.32
CA ALA A 316 21.66 37.14 -9.36
C ALA A 316 22.57 36.05 -8.74
N PRO A 317 22.42 34.78 -9.12
CA PRO A 317 23.22 33.71 -8.55
C PRO A 317 24.69 33.88 -8.97
N THR A 318 25.63 33.68 -8.03
CA THR A 318 27.07 33.84 -8.33
C THR A 318 27.63 32.74 -9.24
N LYS A 319 26.86 31.66 -9.48
CA LYS A 319 27.22 30.49 -10.29
C LYS A 319 25.98 29.94 -11.01
N LEU A 320 26.19 29.04 -11.98
CA LEU A 320 25.11 28.33 -12.68
C LEU A 320 24.18 27.65 -11.67
N SER A 321 22.88 27.86 -11.84
CA SER A 321 21.86 27.39 -10.92
C SER A 321 20.46 27.42 -11.54
N ILE A 322 19.40 27.17 -10.75
CA ILE A 322 18.02 27.21 -11.23
C ILE A 322 17.15 28.24 -10.51
N ALA A 323 16.20 28.79 -11.24
CA ALA A 323 15.04 29.50 -10.73
C ALA A 323 13.76 28.80 -11.21
N VAL A 324 12.66 28.94 -10.48
CA VAL A 324 11.36 28.40 -10.88
C VAL A 324 10.30 29.50 -10.92
N SER A 325 9.37 29.41 -11.88
CA SER A 325 8.14 30.22 -11.91
C SER A 325 6.93 29.35 -12.21
N PRO A 326 5.71 29.82 -11.85
CA PRO A 326 4.48 29.30 -12.43
C PRO A 326 4.44 29.51 -13.95
N GLY A 327 4.02 28.48 -14.70
CA GLY A 327 3.71 28.55 -16.13
C GLY A 327 2.21 28.61 -16.37
N GLN A 328 1.70 27.73 -17.25
CA GLN A 328 0.27 27.45 -17.34
C GLN A 328 -0.30 26.91 -16.02
N PRO A 329 -1.62 26.88 -15.81
CA PRO A 329 -2.22 26.28 -14.60
C PRO A 329 -1.72 24.85 -14.33
N GLY A 330 -1.04 24.66 -13.19
CA GLY A 330 -0.43 23.39 -12.79
C GLY A 330 0.96 23.11 -13.39
N GLU A 331 1.49 24.02 -14.21
CA GLU A 331 2.82 23.93 -14.82
C GLU A 331 3.85 24.72 -14.00
N THR A 332 5.03 24.16 -13.85
CA THR A 332 6.22 24.83 -13.29
C THR A 332 7.27 24.99 -14.37
N CYS A 333 7.70 26.23 -14.61
CA CYS A 333 8.80 26.55 -15.50
C CYS A 333 10.12 26.57 -14.74
N VAL A 334 11.09 25.79 -15.22
CA VAL A 334 12.46 25.75 -14.71
C VAL A 334 13.35 26.59 -15.61
N HIS A 335 14.04 27.55 -15.01
CA HIS A 335 14.95 28.46 -15.68
C HIS A 335 16.38 28.17 -15.25
N LEU A 336 17.24 27.87 -16.21
CA LEU A 336 18.66 27.79 -15.98
C LEU A 336 19.24 29.22 -15.99
N VAL A 337 19.91 29.58 -14.90
CA VAL A 337 20.36 30.96 -14.64
C VAL A 337 21.82 30.96 -14.16
N ASP A 338 22.51 32.07 -14.34
CA ASP A 338 23.87 32.28 -13.86
C ASP A 338 24.08 33.74 -13.42
N ALA A 339 25.34 34.16 -13.23
CA ALA A 339 25.65 35.52 -12.79
C ALA A 339 25.25 36.63 -13.79
N LYS A 340 25.01 36.28 -15.06
CA LYS A 340 24.67 37.20 -16.16
C LYS A 340 23.24 37.04 -16.66
N HIS A 341 22.62 35.88 -16.39
CA HIS A 341 21.32 35.48 -16.90
C HIS A 341 20.38 35.22 -15.73
N ASP A 342 19.37 36.06 -15.57
CA ASP A 342 18.34 35.93 -14.55
C ASP A 342 17.10 35.18 -15.08
N GLN A 343 16.03 35.14 -14.28
CA GLN A 343 14.78 34.50 -14.65
C GLN A 343 14.08 35.16 -15.86
N THR A 344 14.33 36.43 -16.14
CA THR A 344 13.72 37.16 -17.27
C THR A 344 14.46 36.90 -18.57
N LYS A 345 15.77 36.62 -18.51
CA LYS A 345 16.62 36.25 -19.65
C LYS A 345 17.45 35.01 -19.32
N PRO A 346 16.83 33.85 -19.13
CA PRO A 346 17.54 32.64 -18.71
C PRO A 346 18.34 32.02 -19.86
N LEU A 347 19.34 31.23 -19.49
CA LEU A 347 20.14 30.43 -20.44
C LEU A 347 19.30 29.38 -21.18
N LEU A 348 18.32 28.81 -20.47
CA LEU A 348 17.36 27.85 -20.99
C LEU A 348 16.11 27.87 -20.10
N THR A 349 14.93 27.71 -20.70
CA THR A 349 13.68 27.47 -19.97
C THR A 349 13.06 26.15 -20.41
N ARG A 350 12.61 25.35 -19.45
CA ARG A 350 11.79 24.16 -19.69
C ARG A 350 10.67 24.09 -18.68
N CYS A 351 9.44 23.99 -19.15
CA CYS A 351 8.26 23.88 -18.30
C CYS A 351 7.76 22.42 -18.21
N THR A 352 7.11 22.07 -17.10
CA THR A 352 6.60 20.72 -16.81
C THR A 352 5.44 20.75 -15.83
N PHE A 353 4.54 19.76 -15.92
CA PHE A 353 3.48 19.51 -14.94
C PHE A 353 3.93 18.62 -13.76
N SER A 354 5.21 18.28 -13.71
CA SER A 354 5.84 17.48 -12.66
C SER A 354 6.20 18.34 -11.43
N VAL A 355 6.41 17.69 -10.29
CA VAL A 355 7.04 18.36 -9.14
C VAL A 355 8.52 18.54 -9.42
N VAL A 356 8.97 19.79 -9.44
CA VAL A 356 10.39 20.13 -9.49
C VAL A 356 10.91 20.24 -8.07
N TRP A 357 12.11 19.71 -7.79
CA TRP A 357 12.74 19.79 -6.47
C TRP A 357 13.97 20.71 -6.51
N PRO A 358 13.84 22.04 -6.33
CA PRO A 358 14.96 22.94 -6.58
C PRO A 358 16.18 22.75 -5.68
N ALA A 359 15.94 22.28 -4.44
CA ALA A 359 17.00 21.97 -3.48
C ALA A 359 17.96 20.85 -3.96
N SER A 360 17.55 20.07 -4.96
CA SER A 360 18.39 19.02 -5.55
C SER A 360 19.41 19.52 -6.58
N ALA A 361 19.31 20.78 -7.00
CA ALA A 361 20.14 21.33 -8.06
C ALA A 361 21.63 21.27 -7.71
N THR A 362 22.39 20.54 -8.50
CA THR A 362 23.84 20.41 -8.32
C THR A 362 24.57 20.74 -9.61
N THR A 363 25.51 21.68 -9.55
CA THR A 363 26.29 22.17 -10.70
C THR A 363 27.66 21.51 -10.73
N ASN A 364 28.22 21.23 -11.92
CA ASN A 364 29.60 20.75 -12.03
C ASN A 364 30.62 21.86 -11.78
N ALA A 365 31.89 21.51 -11.54
CA ALA A 365 32.91 22.50 -11.17
C ALA A 365 33.13 23.60 -12.22
N GLN A 366 32.89 23.30 -13.50
CA GLN A 366 33.11 24.20 -14.63
C GLN A 366 31.87 25.02 -15.01
N GLY A 367 30.72 24.80 -14.35
CA GLY A 367 29.49 25.53 -14.65
C GLY A 367 28.92 25.25 -16.04
N THR A 368 29.21 24.07 -16.61
CA THR A 368 28.74 23.63 -17.93
C THR A 368 27.67 22.55 -17.85
N ALA A 369 27.33 22.07 -16.65
CA ALA A 369 26.24 21.13 -16.43
C ALA A 369 25.59 21.30 -15.06
N LEU A 370 24.30 20.95 -14.99
CA LEU A 370 23.52 20.95 -13.76
C LEU A 370 22.56 19.76 -13.73
N ALA A 371 22.57 19.01 -12.63
CA ALA A 371 21.62 17.93 -12.37
C ALA A 371 20.47 18.43 -11.48
N LEU A 372 19.24 18.00 -11.77
CA LEU A 372 18.02 18.42 -11.07
C LEU A 372 17.07 17.22 -10.94
N ALA A 373 16.50 17.01 -9.75
CA ALA A 373 15.50 15.98 -9.53
C ALA A 373 14.10 16.49 -9.87
N VAL A 374 13.36 15.72 -10.68
CA VAL A 374 12.00 16.06 -11.13
C VAL A 374 11.11 14.82 -10.99
N GLN A 375 9.98 14.96 -10.31
CA GLN A 375 9.10 13.87 -9.93
C GLN A 375 7.75 14.01 -10.65
N PRO A 376 7.54 13.28 -11.77
CA PRO A 376 6.27 13.33 -12.51
C PRO A 376 5.12 12.58 -11.82
N LEU A 377 5.39 11.55 -11.01
CA LEU A 377 4.39 10.76 -10.29
C LEU A 377 4.82 10.53 -8.83
N ASP A 378 3.88 10.14 -7.97
CA ASP A 378 4.14 10.01 -6.52
C ASP A 378 5.27 9.03 -6.17
N THR A 379 5.47 8.04 -7.02
CA THR A 379 6.35 6.88 -6.87
C THR A 379 7.45 6.85 -7.93
N TRP A 380 7.53 7.89 -8.77
CA TRP A 380 8.43 7.94 -9.92
C TRP A 380 9.19 9.26 -9.95
N ARG A 381 10.52 9.22 -9.76
CA ARG A 381 11.39 10.40 -9.88
C ARG A 381 12.50 10.23 -10.90
N GLU A 382 12.59 11.20 -11.78
CA GLU A 382 13.59 11.33 -12.82
C GLU A 382 14.69 12.30 -12.42
N MET A 383 15.79 12.27 -13.16
CA MET A 383 16.86 13.25 -13.07
C MET A 383 16.98 13.99 -14.40
N TRP A 384 16.83 15.31 -14.37
CA TRP A 384 17.13 16.18 -15.49
C TRP A 384 18.60 16.58 -15.45
N LEU A 385 19.26 16.53 -16.61
CA LEU A 385 20.61 17.00 -16.82
C LEU A 385 20.58 18.16 -17.81
N PHE A 386 20.88 19.35 -17.33
CA PHE A 386 21.17 20.52 -18.15
C PHE A 386 22.65 20.49 -18.53
N ARG A 387 22.98 20.76 -19.79
CA ARG A 387 24.36 20.75 -20.27
C ARG A 387 24.58 21.80 -21.35
N GLN A 388 25.78 22.38 -21.36
CA GLN A 388 26.22 23.26 -22.42
C GLN A 388 26.83 22.42 -23.55
N GLY A 389 26.19 22.44 -24.71
CA GLY A 389 26.67 21.83 -25.95
C GLY A 389 27.16 22.87 -26.97
N GLN A 390 27.54 22.40 -28.16
CA GLN A 390 27.97 23.27 -29.25
C GLN A 390 26.85 24.20 -29.75
N ALA A 391 25.60 23.72 -29.71
CA ALA A 391 24.41 24.46 -30.15
C ALA A 391 23.78 25.33 -29.02
N GLY A 392 24.43 25.42 -27.86
CA GLY A 392 23.88 26.08 -26.67
C GLY A 392 23.47 25.09 -25.58
N TRP A 393 22.61 25.53 -24.67
CA TRP A 393 22.15 24.72 -23.54
C TRP A 393 21.06 23.74 -23.97
N ASP A 394 21.21 22.47 -23.60
CA ASP A 394 20.19 21.43 -23.73
C ASP A 394 19.81 20.84 -22.38
N VAL A 395 18.67 20.15 -22.34
CA VAL A 395 18.19 19.43 -21.15
C VAL A 395 17.67 18.05 -21.52
N GLN A 396 18.23 17.03 -20.88
CA GLN A 396 17.82 15.63 -21.07
C GLN A 396 17.21 15.09 -19.77
N ALA A 397 16.15 14.28 -19.88
CA ALA A 397 15.52 13.63 -18.74
C ALA A 397 15.96 12.16 -18.68
N LEU A 398 16.47 11.73 -17.53
CA LEU A 398 16.82 10.34 -17.23
C LEU A 398 15.74 9.74 -16.34
N PRO A 399 14.91 8.81 -16.85
CA PRO A 399 13.99 8.06 -16.01
C PRO A 399 14.69 6.92 -15.26
N PRO A 400 14.11 6.42 -14.15
CA PRO A 400 14.65 5.27 -13.41
C PRO A 400 14.55 3.95 -14.19
N ALA A 401 13.53 3.75 -15.02
CA ALA A 401 13.47 2.67 -16.00
C ALA A 401 12.84 3.14 -17.30
N LEU A 402 12.99 2.37 -18.37
CA LEU A 402 12.45 2.70 -19.70
C LEU A 402 10.96 2.31 -19.83
N ASP A 403 10.52 1.33 -19.07
CA ASP A 403 9.19 0.73 -19.18
C ASP A 403 8.30 1.10 -17.98
N ASN A 404 6.99 1.28 -18.26
CA ASN A 404 5.86 1.44 -17.34
C ASN A 404 6.19 2.07 -15.97
N PRO A 405 6.00 3.40 -15.80
CA PRO A 405 6.32 4.06 -14.54
C PRO A 405 5.41 3.53 -13.42
N ASN A 406 5.98 2.69 -12.55
CA ASN A 406 5.26 2.07 -11.44
C ASN A 406 5.89 2.46 -10.10
N LEU A 407 7.18 2.16 -9.91
CA LEU A 407 7.90 2.49 -8.69
C LEU A 407 9.40 2.61 -8.98
N GLY A 408 9.97 3.79 -8.76
CA GLY A 408 11.41 4.00 -8.93
C GLY A 408 11.87 5.44 -8.80
N TYR A 409 13.15 5.61 -8.51
CA TYR A 409 13.83 6.89 -8.67
C TYR A 409 15.24 6.71 -9.18
N VAL A 410 15.72 7.72 -9.89
CA VAL A 410 17.14 7.92 -10.19
C VAL A 410 17.57 9.26 -9.61
N GLU A 411 18.79 9.31 -9.11
CA GLU A 411 19.36 10.53 -8.55
C GLU A 411 20.84 10.71 -8.91
N PHE A 412 21.24 11.97 -8.92
CA PHE A 412 22.62 12.38 -9.08
C PHE A 412 23.44 11.96 -7.85
N ALA A 413 24.56 11.27 -8.09
CA ALA A 413 25.44 10.76 -7.05
C ALA A 413 26.85 11.38 -7.07
N GLY A 414 27.24 12.12 -8.11
CA GLY A 414 28.55 12.78 -8.16
C GLY A 414 29.01 13.15 -9.57
N TRP A 415 29.90 14.14 -9.67
CA TRP A 415 30.57 14.52 -10.91
C TRP A 415 31.91 13.81 -11.02
N VAL A 416 32.22 13.26 -12.19
CA VAL A 416 33.54 12.68 -12.45
C VAL A 416 34.43 13.75 -13.09
N PRO A 417 35.71 13.89 -12.67
CA PRO A 417 36.62 14.82 -13.32
C PRO A 417 36.72 14.58 -14.83
N GLY A 418 36.75 15.66 -15.61
CA GLY A 418 36.80 15.61 -17.07
C GLY A 418 35.50 15.99 -17.78
N ASN A 419 34.39 16.23 -17.06
CA ASN A 419 33.13 16.78 -17.59
C ASN A 419 32.40 15.98 -18.67
N THR A 420 32.79 14.73 -18.87
CA THR A 420 32.12 13.82 -19.81
C THR A 420 31.22 12.82 -19.10
N GLN A 421 31.41 12.64 -17.79
CA GLN A 421 30.81 11.57 -17.02
C GLN A 421 30.24 12.05 -15.68
N MET A 422 29.21 11.34 -15.23
CA MET A 422 28.60 11.53 -13.91
C MET A 422 28.23 10.19 -13.28
N LEU A 423 27.98 10.22 -11.99
CA LEU A 423 27.54 9.08 -11.20
C LEU A 423 26.05 9.22 -10.91
N THR A 424 25.29 8.12 -11.03
CA THR A 424 23.88 8.08 -10.65
C THR A 424 23.59 6.88 -9.77
N ALA A 425 22.71 7.04 -8.79
CA ALA A 425 22.12 5.95 -8.03
C ALA A 425 20.66 5.76 -8.47
N ARG A 426 20.22 4.51 -8.59
CA ARG A 426 18.91 4.14 -9.10
C ARG A 426 18.32 3.02 -8.27
N GLU A 427 17.04 3.17 -7.92
CA GLU A 427 16.22 2.08 -7.38
C GLU A 427 14.91 2.01 -8.13
N THR A 428 14.48 0.81 -8.48
CA THR A 428 13.25 0.60 -9.23
C THR A 428 12.68 -0.79 -8.97
N ARG A 429 11.36 -0.91 -9.10
CA ARG A 429 10.67 -2.20 -9.19
C ARG A 429 10.23 -2.42 -10.64
N VAL A 430 10.78 -3.46 -11.26
CA VAL A 430 10.49 -3.88 -12.63
C VAL A 430 10.07 -5.35 -12.59
N GLU A 431 8.90 -5.69 -13.15
CA GLU A 431 8.36 -7.06 -13.14
C GLU A 431 8.39 -7.70 -11.74
N ASP A 432 7.94 -6.95 -10.73
CA ASP A 432 7.94 -7.33 -9.29
C ASP A 432 9.32 -7.65 -8.70
N ARG A 433 10.42 -7.32 -9.40
CA ARG A 433 11.79 -7.43 -8.90
C ARG A 433 12.34 -6.06 -8.54
N TYR A 434 12.92 -5.97 -7.36
CA TYR A 434 13.64 -4.78 -6.91
C TYR A 434 15.05 -4.77 -7.49
N LYS A 435 15.40 -3.68 -8.16
CA LYS A 435 16.74 -3.45 -8.67
C LYS A 435 17.29 -2.15 -8.10
N ARG A 436 18.44 -2.26 -7.45
CA ARG A 436 19.28 -1.13 -7.06
C ARG A 436 20.55 -1.13 -7.90
N SER A 437 20.94 0.03 -8.41
CA SER A 437 22.18 0.17 -9.16
C SER A 437 22.88 1.50 -8.96
N PHE A 438 24.19 1.44 -9.13
CA PHE A 438 25.12 2.57 -9.08
C PHE A 438 25.85 2.61 -10.41
N ASP A 439 25.64 3.67 -11.17
CA ASP A 439 26.03 3.75 -12.58
C ASP A 439 27.05 4.87 -12.80
N LEU A 440 28.05 4.60 -13.64
CA LEU A 440 28.85 5.61 -14.33
C LEU A 440 28.18 5.88 -15.68
N ARG A 441 27.81 7.13 -15.94
CA ARG A 441 27.08 7.52 -17.15
C ARG A 441 27.81 8.60 -17.93
N ARG A 442 27.66 8.55 -19.25
CA ARG A 442 28.01 9.67 -20.13
C ARG A 442 27.02 10.81 -19.97
N MET A 443 27.51 12.04 -19.95
CA MET A 443 26.67 13.24 -19.81
C MET A 443 25.99 13.66 -21.11
N ASP A 444 26.50 13.25 -22.27
CA ASP A 444 25.97 13.65 -23.58
C ASP A 444 24.77 12.80 -24.05
N THR A 445 24.76 11.53 -23.65
CA THR A 445 23.80 10.50 -24.09
C THR A 445 23.04 9.87 -22.93
N LEU A 446 23.45 10.14 -21.69
CA LEU A 446 22.97 9.47 -20.47
C LEU A 446 23.18 7.95 -20.47
N ALA A 447 23.95 7.40 -21.42
CA ALA A 447 24.21 5.98 -21.53
C ALA A 447 25.01 5.47 -20.32
N VAL A 448 24.68 4.27 -19.85
CA VAL A 448 25.44 3.55 -18.82
C VAL A 448 26.73 3.04 -19.44
N GLU A 449 27.88 3.44 -18.91
CA GLU A 449 29.17 2.85 -19.27
C GLU A 449 29.55 1.68 -18.37
N LYS A 450 29.31 1.84 -17.07
CA LYS A 450 29.58 0.83 -16.05
C LYS A 450 28.49 0.88 -14.99
N GLN A 451 28.20 -0.27 -14.41
CA GLN A 451 27.16 -0.44 -13.41
C GLN A 451 27.61 -1.41 -12.32
N ALA A 452 27.18 -1.16 -11.09
CA ALA A 452 27.37 -2.05 -9.96
C ALA A 452 26.12 -2.07 -9.05
N ASP A 453 26.02 -3.10 -8.21
CA ASP A 453 24.99 -3.29 -7.19
C ASP A 453 25.33 -2.59 -5.85
N LYS A 454 26.60 -2.25 -5.65
CA LYS A 454 27.13 -1.51 -4.49
C LYS A 454 28.09 -0.41 -4.93
N PRO A 455 28.16 0.75 -4.23
CA PRO A 455 29.07 1.84 -4.58
C PRO A 455 30.54 1.40 -4.63
N ASN A 456 30.96 0.54 -3.69
CA ASN A 456 32.36 0.11 -3.55
C ASN A 456 32.79 -0.87 -4.64
N ASN A 457 31.84 -1.49 -5.36
CA ASN A 457 32.12 -2.43 -6.44
C ASN A 457 32.48 -1.71 -7.76
N LEU A 458 32.33 -0.37 -7.81
CA LEU A 458 32.71 0.47 -8.94
C LEU A 458 33.72 1.53 -8.46
N SER A 459 35.01 1.33 -8.78
CA SER A 459 36.10 2.16 -8.26
C SER A 459 35.92 3.66 -8.53
N THR A 460 35.46 4.03 -9.73
CA THR A 460 35.14 5.43 -10.09
C THR A 460 34.02 5.99 -9.20
N PHE A 461 33.01 5.19 -8.90
CA PHE A 461 31.89 5.60 -8.06
C PHE A 461 32.34 5.84 -6.63
N TYR A 462 33.06 4.88 -6.05
CA TYR A 462 33.62 5.00 -4.70
C TYR A 462 34.48 6.27 -4.54
N ARG A 463 35.30 6.58 -5.54
CA ARG A 463 36.24 7.71 -5.51
C ARG A 463 35.57 9.08 -5.65
N TRP A 464 34.52 9.18 -6.47
CA TRP A 464 33.95 10.47 -6.90
C TRP A 464 32.50 10.71 -6.47
N GLN A 465 31.93 9.83 -5.65
CA GLN A 465 30.61 10.06 -5.05
C GLN A 465 30.59 11.39 -4.26
N SER A 466 29.54 12.17 -4.45
CA SER A 466 29.31 13.43 -3.75
C SER A 466 29.12 13.16 -2.25
N PRO A 467 29.85 13.88 -1.36
CA PRO A 467 29.64 13.78 0.08
C PRO A 467 28.20 14.12 0.50
N ALA A 468 27.59 15.11 -0.16
CA ALA A 468 26.21 15.51 0.11
C ALA A 468 25.23 14.38 -0.24
N TRP A 469 25.42 13.73 -1.40
CA TRP A 469 24.63 12.56 -1.79
C TRP A 469 24.79 11.43 -0.77
N LYS A 470 26.04 11.10 -0.39
CA LYS A 470 26.33 10.01 0.56
C LYS A 470 25.69 10.24 1.94
N GLY A 471 25.64 11.49 2.42
CA GLY A 471 25.02 11.83 3.70
C GLY A 471 23.49 11.80 3.70
N GLN A 472 22.86 12.00 2.54
CA GLN A 472 21.42 12.22 2.44
C GLN A 472 20.65 11.09 1.75
N THR A 473 21.30 10.29 0.90
CA THR A 473 20.63 9.24 0.14
C THR A 473 20.05 8.15 1.04
N VAL A 474 18.91 7.60 0.63
CA VAL A 474 18.31 6.41 1.22
C VAL A 474 18.95 5.15 0.63
N SER A 475 19.57 5.23 -0.56
CA SER A 475 20.04 4.05 -1.30
C SER A 475 21.20 3.29 -0.68
N VAL A 476 21.91 3.91 0.25
CA VAL A 476 23.06 3.30 0.94
C VAL A 476 22.78 3.04 2.41
N ARG A 477 21.53 3.28 2.87
CA ARG A 477 21.16 3.17 4.28
C ARG A 477 20.81 1.76 4.70
#